data_AF-A0A7Y0ATI0-F1
#
_entry.id   AF-A0A7Y0ATI0-F1
#
_cell.length_a   1.000
_cell.length_b   1.000
_cell.length_c   1.000
_cell.angle_alpha   90.00
_cell.angle_beta   90.00
_cell.angle_gamma   90.00
#
_symmetry.space_group_name_H-M   'P 1'
#
loop_
_entity.id
_entity.type
_entity.pdbx_description
1 polymer ?
#
loop_
_entity_poly.entity_id
_entity_poly.type
_entity_poly.pdbx_seq_one_letter_code
_entity_poly.pdbx_strand_id
1 'polypeptide(L)'
;MAIRKRHKERTQYIACVLWLIGYSYTTISKVLNLKRSQVGGIIGRSEYSGRSSMTIADRRAKLSELEAIRFDDGISLDGGILDRVPFEVL
;
A
#
# COMPACT_ATOMS: atom_id res chain seq x y z
N MET A 1 11.30 21.20 -3.73
CA MET A 1 11.54 19.94 -2.98
C MET A 1 10.26 19.09 -2.72
N ALA A 2 9.13 19.30 -3.42
CA ALA A 2 7.87 18.56 -3.16
C ALA A 2 7.80 17.17 -3.83
N ILE A 3 8.44 16.99 -4.99
CA ILE A 3 8.31 15.78 -5.82
C ILE A 3 8.81 14.51 -5.11
N ARG A 4 9.94 14.60 -4.38
CA ARG A 4 10.49 13.46 -3.63
C ARG A 4 9.58 13.02 -2.49
N LYS A 5 8.92 13.97 -1.81
CA LYS A 5 7.98 13.67 -0.72
C LYS A 5 6.74 12.95 -1.27
N ARG A 6 6.15 13.48 -2.34
CA ARG A 6 4.99 12.88 -3.02
C ARG A 6 5.28 11.48 -3.57
N HIS A 7 6.46 11.29 -4.16
CA HIS A 7 6.88 9.96 -4.65
C HIS A 7 7.02 8.94 -3.51
N LYS A 8 7.57 9.37 -2.37
CA LYS A 8 7.71 8.52 -1.17
C LYS A 8 6.33 8.16 -0.59
N GLU A 9 5.43 9.13 -0.51
CA GLU A 9 4.04 8.94 -0.05
C GLU A 9 3.28 7.97 -0.96
N ARG A 10 3.36 8.16 -2.29
CA ARG A 10 2.81 7.24 -3.29
C ARG A 10 3.32 5.81 -3.11
N THR A 11 4.63 5.65 -3.02
CA THR A 11 5.27 4.34 -2.88
C THR A 11 4.84 3.64 -1.59
N GLN A 12 4.76 4.39 -0.48
CA GLN A 12 4.30 3.88 0.80
C GLN A 12 2.83 3.47 0.74
N TYR A 13 1.96 4.31 0.17
CA TYR A 13 0.55 4.03 0.01
C TYR A 13 0.31 2.72 -0.75
N ILE A 14 0.91 2.57 -1.93
CA ILE A 14 0.78 1.36 -2.76
C ILE A 14 1.30 0.12 -2.02
N ALA A 15 2.46 0.22 -1.35
CA ALA A 15 3.02 -0.89 -0.60
C ALA A 15 2.09 -1.36 0.52
N CYS A 16 1.49 -0.43 1.27
CA CYS A 16 0.57 -0.71 2.35
C CYS A 16 -0.74 -1.35 1.86
N VAL A 17 -1.33 -0.81 0.78
CA VAL A 17 -2.56 -1.38 0.17
C VAL A 17 -2.32 -2.81 -0.29
N LEU A 18 -1.29 -3.05 -1.12
CA LEU A 18 -1.00 -4.38 -1.63
C LEU A 18 -0.65 -5.37 -0.51
N TRP A 19 0.02 -4.90 0.55
CA TRP A 19 0.30 -5.70 1.73
C TRP A 19 -0.98 -6.13 2.44
N LEU A 20 -1.90 -5.20 2.71
CA LEU A 20 -3.18 -5.48 3.37
C LEU A 20 -4.11 -6.36 2.52
N ILE A 21 -4.05 -6.27 1.20
CA ILE A 21 -4.73 -7.19 0.27
C ILE A 21 -4.24 -8.62 0.47
N GLY A 22 -2.94 -8.80 0.67
CA GLY A 22 -2.36 -10.13 0.93
C GLY A 22 -1.11 -10.44 0.11
N TYR A 23 -0.69 -9.53 -0.77
CA TYR A 23 0.45 -9.77 -1.62
C TYR A 23 1.75 -9.93 -0.83
N SER A 24 2.65 -10.75 -1.37
CA SER A 24 3.97 -10.98 -0.80
C SER A 24 4.91 -9.79 -1.03
N TYR A 25 5.95 -9.68 -0.21
CA TYR A 25 7.03 -8.70 -0.45
C TYR A 25 7.62 -8.79 -1.86
N THR A 26 7.71 -10.00 -2.44
CA THR A 26 8.24 -10.24 -3.78
C THR A 26 7.29 -9.71 -4.88
N THR A 27 5.98 -9.83 -4.69
CA THR A 27 5.01 -9.28 -5.64
C THR A 27 5.05 -7.76 -5.60
N ILE A 28 5.02 -7.20 -4.40
CA ILE A 28 5.07 -5.74 -4.18
C ILE A 28 6.36 -5.14 -4.74
N SER A 29 7.50 -5.83 -4.55
CA SER A 29 8.78 -5.37 -5.08
C SER A 29 8.79 -5.27 -6.61
N LYS A 30 8.10 -6.18 -7.30
CA LYS A 30 7.95 -6.15 -8.77
C LYS A 30 7.07 -4.98 -9.21
N VAL A 31 5.94 -4.74 -8.53
CA VAL A 31 5.02 -3.64 -8.85
C VAL A 31 5.69 -2.28 -8.69
N LEU A 32 6.47 -2.11 -7.61
CA LEU A 32 7.10 -0.82 -7.28
C LEU A 32 8.50 -0.65 -7.89
N ASN A 33 9.03 -1.66 -8.57
CA ASN A 33 10.43 -1.71 -9.03
C ASN A 33 11.44 -1.37 -7.91
N LEU A 34 11.24 -1.99 -6.74
CA LEU A 34 12.08 -1.81 -5.54
C LEU A 34 12.77 -3.11 -5.14
N LYS A 35 13.81 -3.02 -4.32
CA LYS A 35 14.36 -4.20 -3.64
C LYS A 35 13.39 -4.69 -2.56
N ARG A 36 13.31 -6.01 -2.38
CA ARG A 36 12.49 -6.63 -1.31
C ARG A 36 12.77 -6.03 0.07
N SER A 37 14.03 -5.72 0.39
CA SER A 37 14.43 -5.10 1.66
C SER A 37 13.87 -3.67 1.82
N GLN A 38 13.75 -2.90 0.75
CA GLN A 38 13.15 -1.57 0.78
C GLN A 38 11.65 -1.67 1.08
N VAL A 39 10.95 -2.61 0.43
CA VAL A 39 9.53 -2.89 0.72
C VAL A 39 9.36 -3.33 2.18
N GLY A 40 10.22 -4.22 2.67
CA GLY A 40 10.28 -4.62 4.08
C GLY A 40 10.43 -3.43 5.03
N GLY A 41 11.33 -2.51 4.73
CA GLY A 41 11.51 -1.29 5.52
C GLY A 41 10.31 -0.34 5.47
N ILE A 42 9.62 -0.24 4.32
CA ILE A 42 8.41 0.58 4.19
C ILE A 42 7.29 0.01 5.06
N ILE A 43 6.99 -1.28 4.90
CA ILE A 43 5.93 -1.96 5.65
C ILE A 43 6.26 -2.02 7.15
N GLY A 44 7.51 -2.32 7.50
CA GLY A 44 7.95 -2.41 8.90
C GLY A 44 7.87 -1.09 9.68
N ARG A 45 7.91 0.06 8.99
CA ARG A 45 7.69 1.39 9.60
C ARG A 45 6.25 1.87 9.51
N SER A 46 5.36 1.10 8.88
CA SER A 46 3.94 1.39 8.82
C SER A 46 3.20 0.74 9.99
N GLU A 47 2.02 1.27 10.30
CA GLU A 47 1.09 0.65 11.26
C GLU A 47 0.56 -0.73 10.79
N TYR A 48 0.78 -1.10 9.51
CA TYR A 48 0.27 -2.32 8.91
C TYR A 48 1.27 -3.50 8.96
N SER A 49 2.44 -3.32 9.58
CA SER A 49 3.50 -4.34 9.64
C SER A 49 3.00 -5.69 10.20
N GLY A 50 2.10 -5.65 11.18
CA GLY A 50 1.52 -6.80 11.87
C GLY A 50 0.37 -7.52 11.16
N ARG A 51 0.26 -7.46 9.82
CA ARG A 51 -0.85 -8.07 9.05
C ARG A 51 -1.14 -9.53 9.43
N SER A 52 -0.13 -10.34 9.72
CA SER A 52 -0.30 -11.74 10.11
C SER A 52 -1.09 -11.94 11.41
N SER A 53 -1.12 -10.92 12.26
CA SER A 53 -1.85 -10.94 13.53
C SER A 53 -3.21 -10.24 13.43
N MET A 54 -3.56 -9.68 12.27
CA MET A 54 -4.84 -9.03 12.04
C MET A 54 -5.89 -10.05 11.64
N THR A 55 -7.12 -9.87 12.13
CA THR A 55 -8.26 -10.62 11.60
C THR A 55 -8.57 -10.17 10.17
N ILE A 56 -9.35 -10.98 9.44
CA ILE A 56 -9.84 -10.57 8.11
C ILE A 56 -10.68 -9.29 8.21
N ALA A 57 -11.46 -9.13 9.28
CA ALA A 57 -12.27 -7.93 9.53
C ALA A 57 -11.38 -6.69 9.71
N ASP A 58 -10.33 -6.78 10.53
CA ASP A 58 -9.40 -5.66 10.75
C ASP A 58 -8.69 -5.26 9.46
N ARG A 59 -8.26 -6.24 8.65
CA ARG A 59 -7.63 -5.97 7.35
C ARG A 59 -8.60 -5.27 6.40
N ARG A 60 -9.86 -5.71 6.34
CA ARG A 60 -10.90 -5.07 5.51
C ARG A 60 -11.19 -3.65 5.96
N ALA A 61 -11.31 -3.40 7.27
CA ALA A 61 -11.53 -2.07 7.81
C ALA A 61 -10.39 -1.11 7.42
N LYS A 62 -9.14 -1.51 7.68
CA LYS A 62 -7.95 -0.72 7.32
C LYS A 62 -7.80 -0.52 5.81
N LEU A 63 -8.16 -1.52 5.01
CA LEU A 63 -8.13 -1.41 3.55
C LEU A 63 -9.20 -0.43 3.03
N SER A 64 -10.39 -0.42 3.64
CA SER A 64 -11.47 0.53 3.34
C SER A 64 -11.08 1.96 3.72
N GLU A 65 -10.39 2.17 4.85
CA GLU A 65 -9.84 3.48 5.21
C GLU A 65 -8.84 4.00 4.16
N LEU A 66 -7.94 3.13 3.67
CA LEU A 66 -7.00 3.48 2.61
C LEU A 66 -7.69 3.77 1.27
N GLU A 67 -8.76 3.04 0.95
CA GLU A 67 -9.55 3.28 -0.25
C GLU A 67 -10.24 4.65 -0.20
N ALA A 68 -10.80 5.02 0.95
CA ALA A 68 -11.49 6.30 1.14
C ALA A 68 -10.58 7.52 0.91
N ILE A 69 -9.28 7.38 1.21
CA ILE A 69 -8.28 8.46 1.03
C ILE A 69 -7.49 8.33 -0.29
N ARG A 70 -7.87 7.42 -1.19
CA ARG A 70 -7.12 7.14 -2.42
C ARG A 70 -6.95 8.35 -3.33
N PHE A 71 -7.91 9.26 -3.32
CA PHE A 71 -7.93 10.46 -4.15
C PHE A 71 -7.86 11.70 -3.26
N ASP A 72 -6.97 12.62 -3.62
CA ASP A 72 -6.81 13.93 -2.99
C ASP A 72 -6.96 14.99 -4.08
N ASP A 73 -7.98 15.85 -3.99
CA ASP A 73 -8.38 16.81 -5.02
C ASP A 73 -8.50 16.20 -6.44
N GLY A 74 -9.04 14.99 -6.53
CA GLY A 74 -9.20 14.26 -7.80
C GLY A 74 -7.91 13.64 -8.36
N ILE A 75 -6.79 13.77 -7.65
CA ILE A 75 -5.50 13.14 -8.00
C ILE A 75 -5.34 11.86 -7.19
N SER A 76 -5.12 10.73 -7.87
CA SER A 76 -4.86 9.46 -7.18
C SER A 76 -3.48 9.45 -6.51
N LEU A 77 -3.44 9.03 -5.25
CA LEU A 77 -2.19 8.86 -4.49
C LEU A 77 -1.29 7.79 -5.11
N ASP A 78 -1.89 6.75 -5.71
CA ASP A 78 -1.18 5.67 -6.38
C ASP A 78 -0.82 5.96 -7.84
N GLY A 79 -1.27 7.09 -8.40
CA GLY A 79 -1.06 7.47 -9.80
C GLY A 79 -1.53 6.42 -10.81
N GLY A 80 -2.67 5.76 -10.51
CA GLY A 80 -3.35 4.79 -11.37
C GLY A 80 -2.83 3.35 -11.29
N ILE A 81 -1.81 3.07 -10.45
CA ILE A 81 -1.26 1.71 -10.31
C ILE A 81 -2.31 0.73 -9.77
N LEU A 82 -3.25 1.21 -8.96
CA LEU A 82 -4.27 0.38 -8.31
C LEU A 82 -5.61 0.39 -9.05
N ASP A 83 -5.73 1.00 -10.23
CA ASP A 83 -7.01 1.12 -10.97
C ASP A 83 -7.65 -0.22 -11.31
N ARG A 84 -6.83 -1.28 -11.41
CA ARG A 84 -7.29 -2.64 -11.73
C ARG A 84 -7.09 -3.62 -10.57
N VAL A 85 -6.86 -3.11 -9.36
CA VAL A 85 -6.64 -3.91 -8.16
C VAL A 85 -7.85 -3.74 -7.25
N PRO A 86 -8.66 -4.79 -7.03
CA PRO A 86 -9.76 -4.70 -6.08
C PRO A 86 -9.21 -4.52 -4.66
N PHE A 87 -9.84 -3.64 -3.88
CA PHE A 87 -9.51 -3.40 -2.47
C PHE A 87 -10.16 -4.48 -1.60
N GLU A 88 -9.80 -5.73 -1.87
CA GLU A 88 -10.34 -6.92 -1.20
C GLU A 88 -9.21 -7.77 -0.61
N VAL A 89 -9.47 -8.37 0.56
CA VAL A 89 -8.52 -9.29 1.20
C VAL A 89 -8.57 -10.64 0.48
N LEU A 90 -7.41 -11.07 -0.05
CA LEU A 90 -7.16 -12.40 -0.60
C LEU A 90 -7.09 -13.48 0.49
#